data_AF-A0A0R1GQN8-F1
#
_entry.id   AF-A0A0R1GQN8-F1
#
_cell.length_a   1.000
_cell.length_b   1.000
_cell.length_c   1.000
_cell.angle_alpha   90.00
_cell.angle_beta   90.00
_cell.angle_gamma   90.00
#
_symmetry.space_group_name_H-M   'P 1'
#
loop_
_entity.id
_entity.type
_entity.pdbx_description
1 polymer ?
#
loop_
_entity_poly.entity_id
_entity_poly.type
_entity_poly.pdbx_seq_one_letter_code
_entity_poly.pdbx_strand_id
1 'polypeptide(L)'
;MNLAEKEVTQIEMMKIIGLFRKEGYTGEYETFQRVSGTDREFFVVMSNEQGIKALFRASLMLNAVEFQYVLDDKHTFVTEKAE
;
A
#
# COMPACT_ATOMS: atom_id res chain seq x y z
N MET A 1 12.63 -10.36 -16.31
CA MET A 1 11.84 -10.46 -15.06
C MET A 1 10.37 -10.54 -15.44
N ASN A 2 9.65 -11.54 -14.95
CA ASN A 2 8.23 -11.73 -15.28
C ASN A 2 7.39 -10.69 -14.51
N LEU A 3 6.65 -9.82 -15.21
CA LEU A 3 5.81 -8.80 -14.59
C LEU A 3 4.74 -9.38 -13.64
N ALA A 4 4.31 -10.62 -13.89
CA ALA A 4 3.27 -11.31 -13.12
C ALA A 4 3.66 -11.63 -11.66
N GLU A 5 4.96 -11.65 -11.31
CA GLU A 5 5.41 -11.93 -9.93
C GLU A 5 5.37 -10.69 -9.02
N LYS A 6 5.15 -9.49 -9.57
CA LYS A 6 5.15 -8.23 -8.80
C LYS A 6 3.77 -7.68 -8.48
N GLU A 7 2.72 -8.22 -9.08
CA GLU A 7 1.36 -7.73 -8.88
C GLU A 7 0.82 -8.18 -7.52
N VAL A 8 0.15 -7.28 -6.81
CA VAL A 8 -0.49 -7.62 -5.53
C VAL A 8 -1.78 -8.37 -5.84
N THR A 9 -1.92 -9.59 -5.32
CA THR A 9 -3.11 -10.41 -5.59
C THR A 9 -4.33 -9.88 -4.84
N GLN A 10 -5.54 -10.20 -5.32
CA GLN A 10 -6.78 -9.82 -4.63
C GLN A 10 -6.85 -10.37 -3.19
N ILE A 11 -6.32 -11.57 -2.95
CA ILE A 11 -6.27 -12.17 -1.61
C ILE A 11 -5.36 -11.35 -0.70
N GLU A 12 -4.21 -10.89 -1.21
CA GLU A 12 -3.31 -10.01 -0.46
C GLU A 12 -3.95 -8.66 -0.19
N MET A 13 -4.59 -8.04 -1.19
CA MET A 13 -5.34 -6.80 -1.01
C MET A 13 -6.38 -6.93 0.12
N MET A 14 -7.19 -8.00 0.12
CA MET A 14 -8.18 -8.22 1.19
C MET A 14 -7.54 -8.38 2.57
N LYS A 15 -6.41 -9.10 2.67
CA LYS A 15 -5.68 -9.25 3.94
C LYS A 15 -5.13 -7.90 4.43
N ILE A 16 -4.54 -7.12 3.51
CA ILE A 16 -4.01 -5.78 3.80
C ILE A 16 -5.15 -4.87 4.29
N ILE A 17 -6.26 -4.79 3.56
CA ILE A 17 -7.44 -4.00 3.97
C ILE A 17 -7.95 -4.44 5.36
N GLY A 18 -7.93 -5.75 5.64
CA GLY A 18 -8.26 -6.28 6.96
C GLY A 18 -7.34 -5.76 8.07
N LEU A 19 -6.04 -5.65 7.83
CA LEU A 19 -5.09 -5.06 8.78
C LEU A 19 -5.40 -3.58 9.01
N PHE A 20 -5.59 -2.79 7.96
CA PHE A 20 -5.91 -1.36 8.08
C PHE A 20 -7.17 -1.12 8.91
N ARG A 21 -8.24 -1.88 8.63
CA ARG A 21 -9.50 -1.78 9.37
C ARG A 21 -9.34 -2.16 10.84
N LYS A 22 -8.49 -3.14 11.15
CA LYS A 22 -8.19 -3.55 12.53
C LYS A 22 -7.49 -2.42 13.31
N GLU A 23 -6.61 -1.67 12.66
CA GLU A 23 -5.92 -0.50 13.24
C GLU A 23 -6.79 0.78 13.23
N GLY A 24 -8.03 0.72 12.75
CA GLY A 24 -8.97 1.84 12.75
C GLY A 24 -8.81 2.82 11.58
N TYR A 25 -8.02 2.48 10.56
CA TYR A 25 -7.90 3.29 9.36
C TYR A 25 -9.17 3.19 8.50
N THR A 26 -9.69 4.35 8.11
CA THR A 26 -10.84 4.51 7.20
C THR A 26 -10.43 5.37 6.01
N GLY A 27 -10.92 5.02 4.82
CA GLY A 27 -10.55 5.69 3.59
C GLY A 27 -10.71 4.83 2.35
N GLU A 28 -10.33 5.40 1.21
CA GLU A 28 -10.28 4.72 -0.08
C GLU A 28 -8.86 4.22 -0.35
N TYR A 29 -8.73 2.99 -0.83
CA TYR A 29 -7.45 2.39 -1.17
C TYR A 29 -7.19 2.59 -2.66
N GLU A 30 -6.13 3.33 -2.99
CA GLU A 30 -5.89 3.76 -4.37
C GLU A 30 -4.83 2.92 -5.07
N THR A 31 -3.79 2.50 -4.35
CA THR A 31 -2.66 1.77 -4.94
C THR A 31 -2.10 0.77 -3.96
N PHE A 32 -1.78 -0.42 -4.46
CA PHE A 32 -1.08 -1.47 -3.74
C PHE A 32 0.13 -1.89 -4.54
N GLN A 33 1.30 -1.91 -3.90
CA GLN A 33 2.54 -2.31 -4.53
C GLN A 33 3.34 -3.20 -3.60
N ARG A 34 3.84 -4.32 -4.09
CA ARG A 34 4.74 -5.18 -3.33
C ARG A 34 6.10 -4.51 -3.18
N VAL A 35 6.67 -4.52 -1.98
CA VAL A 35 8.03 -4.03 -1.74
C VAL A 35 9.02 -5.01 -2.38
N SER A 36 9.89 -4.50 -3.25
CA SER A 36 10.89 -5.31 -3.98
C SER A 36 11.76 -6.13 -3.02
N GLY A 37 11.96 -7.40 -3.34
CA GLY A 37 12.76 -8.32 -2.52
C GLY A 37 12.02 -8.88 -1.31
N THR A 38 10.71 -8.65 -1.19
CA THR A 38 9.88 -9.19 -0.09
C THR A 38 8.60 -9.82 -0.63
N ASP A 39 8.11 -10.86 0.04
CA ASP A 39 6.87 -11.53 -0.33
C ASP A 39 5.65 -11.08 0.49
N ARG A 40 5.88 -10.30 1.55
CA ARG A 40 4.86 -10.01 2.58
C ARG A 40 4.83 -8.56 3.02
N GLU A 41 5.55 -7.68 2.33
CA GLU A 41 5.49 -6.24 2.58
C GLU A 41 4.95 -5.49 1.37
N PHE A 42 4.13 -4.48 1.65
CA PHE A 42 3.37 -3.77 0.65
C PHE A 42 3.36 -2.28 0.95
N PHE A 43 3.57 -1.47 -0.07
CA PHE A 43 3.20 -0.07 -0.07
C PHE A 43 1.74 0.08 -0.44
N VAL A 44 1.03 0.90 0.34
CA VAL A 44 -0.40 1.16 0.15
C VAL A 44 -0.62 2.66 0.18
N VAL A 45 -1.23 3.18 -0.88
CA VAL A 45 -1.74 4.55 -0.90
C VAL A 45 -3.20 4.51 -0.49
N MET A 46 -3.54 5.26 0.55
CA MET A 46 -4.91 5.45 1.03
C MET A 46 -5.24 6.93 1.08
N SER A 47 -6.44 7.30 0.66
CA SER A 47 -7.02 8.63 0.88
C SER A 47 -8.07 8.61 1.97
N ASN A 48 -8.09 9.67 2.79
CA ASN A 48 -9.17 9.88 3.76
C ASN A 48 -10.35 10.64 3.12
N GLU A 49 -11.41 10.85 3.89
CA GLU A 49 -12.63 11.57 3.45
C GLU A 49 -12.39 13.03 3.02
N GLN A 50 -11.25 13.62 3.42
CA GLN A 50 -10.85 14.98 3.03
C GLN A 50 -10.01 15.00 1.74
N GLY A 51 -9.79 13.84 1.11
CA GLY A 51 -8.95 13.70 -0.08
C GLY A 51 -7.45 13.74 0.21
N ILE A 52 -7.04 13.72 1.48
CA ILE A 52 -5.62 13.66 1.86
C ILE A 52 -5.12 12.24 1.61
N LYS A 53 -4.10 12.12 0.76
CA LYS A 53 -3.46 10.86 0.42
C LYS A 53 -2.25 10.62 1.31
N ALA A 54 -2.06 9.39 1.77
CA ALA A 54 -0.89 9.00 2.53
C ALA A 54 -0.35 7.65 2.07
N LEU A 55 0.97 7.50 2.17
CA LEU A 55 1.67 6.25 1.97
C LEU A 55 1.82 5.51 3.29
N PHE A 56 1.50 4.22 3.23
CA PHE A 56 1.67 3.28 4.33
C PHE A 56 2.52 2.10 3.87
N ARG A 57 3.25 1.50 4.80
CA ARG A 57 3.86 0.18 4.64
C ARG A 57 3.07 -0.83 5.46
N ALA A 58 2.60 -1.89 4.82
CA ALA A 58 1.89 -2.97 5.47
C ALA A 58 2.72 -4.25 5.44
N SER A 59 2.80 -4.96 6.57
CA SER A 59 3.46 -6.26 6.68
C SER A 59 2.45 -7.33 7.06
N LEU A 60 2.20 -8.27 6.15
CA LEU A 60 1.38 -9.46 6.43
C LEU A 60 2.13 -10.47 7.32
N MET A 61 3.45 -10.37 7.41
CA MET A 61 4.24 -11.22 8.31
C MET A 61 4.13 -10.74 9.75
N LEU A 62 4.20 -9.42 9.97
CA LEU A 62 4.14 -8.80 11.29
C LEU A 62 2.72 -8.42 11.71
N ASN A 63 1.74 -8.55 10.81
CA ASN A 63 0.37 -8.06 10.98
C ASN A 63 0.33 -6.59 11.41
N ALA A 64 1.14 -5.75 10.76
CA ALA A 64 1.35 -4.35 11.12
C ALA A 64 1.12 -3.42 9.94
N VAL A 65 0.68 -2.20 10.23
CA VAL A 65 0.55 -1.08 9.30
C VAL A 65 1.35 0.10 9.86
N GLU A 66 2.23 0.66 9.04
CA GLU A 66 3.10 1.76 9.41
C GLU A 66 2.88 2.94 8.48
N PHE A 67 2.47 4.07 9.03
CA PHE A 67 2.44 5.34 8.31
C PHE A 67 3.86 5.74 7.88
N GLN A 68 4.01 6.17 6.62
CA GLN A 68 5.27 6.68 6.09
C GLN A 68 5.24 8.20 6.01
N TYR A 69 4.39 8.75 5.14
CA TYR A 69 4.22 10.19 4.95
C TYR A 69 2.93 10.50 4.17
N VAL A 70 2.46 11.74 4.27
CA VAL A 70 1.40 12.29 3.42
C VAL A 70 1.97 12.50 2.01
N LEU A 71 1.21 12.13 0.99
CA LEU A 71 1.55 12.45 -0.40
C LEU A 71 1.17 13.91 -0.65
N ASP A 72 2.18 14.74 -0.85
CA ASP A 72 2.08 16.16 -1.15
C ASP A 72 2.98 16.50 -2.35
N ASP A 73 3.07 17.79 -2.71
CA ASP A 73 3.88 18.25 -3.84
C ASP A 73 5.38 17.89 -3.72
N LYS A 74 5.87 17.56 -2.52
CA LYS A 74 7.26 17.16 -2.27
C LYS A 74 7.44 15.64 -2.23
N HIS A 75 6.35 14.88 -2.07
CA HIS A 75 6.38 13.43 -1.91
C HIS A 75 5.39 12.78 -2.88
N THR A 76 5.86 12.53 -4.10
CA THR A 76 5.08 11.83 -5.12
C THR A 76 5.31 10.32 -5.05
N PHE A 77 4.23 9.54 -5.15
CA PHE A 77 4.33 8.08 -5.25
C PHE A 77 4.44 7.71 -6.73
N VAL A 78 5.62 7.27 -7.17
CA VAL A 78 5.87 6.90 -8.57
C VAL A 78 5.56 5.42 -8.76
N THR A 79 4.44 5.13 -9.41
CA THR A 79 4.18 3.81 -9.98
C THR A 79 4.92 3.71 -11.30
N GLU A 80 6.17 3.24 -11.30
CA GLU A 80 6.88 2.96 -12.55
C GLU A 80 6.09 1.92 -13.36
N LYS A 81 5.37 2.37 -14.39
CA LYS A 81 5.32 1.59 -15.62
C LYS A 81 6.67 1.84 -16.27
N ALA A 82 7.63 0.96 -16.00
CA ALA A 82 8.85 0.90 -16.81
C ALA A 82 8.39 0.62 -18.25
N GLU A 83 8.46 1.65 -19.11
CA GLU A 83 8.36 1.51 -20.57
C GLU A 83 9.52 0.66 -21.11
#